data_AF-A0A4R2ZZR8-F1
#
_entry.id   AF-A0A4R2ZZR8-F1
#
_cell.length_a   1.000
_cell.length_b   1.000
_cell.length_c   1.000
_cell.angle_alpha   90.00
_cell.angle_beta   90.00
_cell.angle_gamma   90.00
#
_symmetry.space_group_name_H-M   'P 1'
#
loop_
_entity.id
_entity.type
_entity.pdbx_description
1 polymer ?
#
loop_
_entity_poly.entity_id
_entity_poly.type
_entity_poly.pdbx_seq_one_letter_code
_entity_poly.pdbx_strand_id
1 'polypeptide(L)'
;MSVDSRRLKPAKKNDELLKAIFEDNFPDFLRFMYPDADATFDLGRGLTFMDKELLEIIPYRERKKGKRVADLLVKVYLKDGSEKWILVNTEIEGGHDSDFSHRIFQYFYRLLDRYRVPVETIAVFTGGRSQPCTDEYHFAVFRTSLRFQYLSYQIFDHDESELLDMDNIFAYIVLACQKALDEDKVPEQELAEQRSTIARRLIETNKYSKDRIMSFLVFLKSFLFIRDKEINSNFDQYIYQVTGGTIELSIQPLFYN
;
A
#
# COMPACT_ATOMS: atom_id res chain seq x y z
N MET A 1 -22.71 20.18 28.55
CA MET A 1 -22.00 20.44 27.29
C MET A 1 -21.56 19.11 26.73
N SER A 2 -22.21 18.67 25.64
CA SER A 2 -21.98 17.37 25.02
C SER A 2 -20.60 17.34 24.38
N VAL A 3 -19.74 16.41 24.80
CA VAL A 3 -18.54 16.06 24.06
C VAL A 3 -18.98 15.07 22.99
N ASP A 4 -19.13 15.57 21.76
CA ASP A 4 -19.29 14.75 20.56
C ASP A 4 -18.01 13.91 20.38
N SER A 5 -18.00 12.73 21.00
CA SER A 5 -16.88 11.79 20.94
C SER A 5 -17.02 10.90 19.71
N ARG A 6 -17.04 11.50 18.53
CA ARG A 6 -16.69 10.82 17.28
C ARG A 6 -15.24 10.32 17.43
N ARG A 7 -15.06 9.11 17.95
CA ARG A 7 -13.78 8.40 17.88
C ARG A 7 -13.53 8.08 16.40
N LEU A 8 -12.92 9.03 15.71
CA LEU A 8 -12.28 8.82 14.42
C LEU A 8 -11.19 7.76 14.63
N LYS A 9 -11.12 6.78 13.73
CA LYS A 9 -10.01 5.84 13.69
C LYS A 9 -8.71 6.66 13.50
N PRO A 10 -7.67 6.45 14.32
CA PRO A 10 -6.48 7.28 14.24
C PRO A 10 -5.75 7.01 12.92
N ALA A 11 -5.40 8.07 12.17
CA ALA A 11 -4.67 7.99 10.90
C ALA A 11 -3.44 7.07 10.96
N LYS A 12 -2.71 7.10 12.07
CA LYS A 12 -1.56 6.23 12.34
C LYS A 12 -1.88 4.73 12.22
N LYS A 13 -3.11 4.31 12.54
CA LYS A 13 -3.54 2.90 12.38
C LYS A 13 -3.74 2.54 10.90
N ASN A 14 -4.18 3.47 10.07
CA ASN A 14 -4.30 3.23 8.62
C ASN A 14 -2.92 3.09 7.98
N ASP A 15 -1.98 3.94 8.39
CA ASP A 15 -0.59 3.91 7.93
C ASP A 15 0.08 2.55 8.23
N GLU A 16 -0.07 2.05 9.47
CA GLU A 16 0.45 0.74 9.89
C GLU A 16 -0.20 -0.42 9.12
N LEU A 17 -1.53 -0.40 8.94
CA LEU A 17 -2.24 -1.42 8.17
C LEU A 17 -1.83 -1.41 6.70
N LEU A 18 -1.64 -0.22 6.10
CA LEU A 18 -1.25 -0.09 4.71
C LEU A 18 0.20 -0.56 4.49
N LYS A 19 1.12 -0.21 5.40
CA LYS A 19 2.49 -0.72 5.35
C LYS A 19 2.50 -2.25 5.40
N ALA A 20 1.79 -2.83 6.37
CA ALA A 20 1.75 -4.29 6.55
C ALA A 20 1.18 -5.01 5.31
N ILE A 21 0.06 -4.54 4.75
CA ILE A 21 -0.53 -5.21 3.59
C ILE A 21 0.34 -5.09 2.33
N PHE A 22 1.08 -3.99 2.18
CA PHE A 22 2.07 -3.83 1.11
C PHE A 22 3.25 -4.78 1.28
N GLU A 23 3.75 -4.97 2.50
CA GLU A 23 4.82 -5.94 2.80
C GLU A 23 4.36 -7.37 2.46
N ASP A 24 3.17 -7.76 2.94
CA ASP A 24 2.59 -9.09 2.71
C ASP A 24 2.35 -9.39 1.23
N ASN A 25 2.11 -8.37 0.41
CA ASN A 25 1.76 -8.50 -1.01
C ASN A 25 2.76 -7.79 -1.93
N PHE A 26 4.00 -7.57 -1.49
CA PHE A 26 5.01 -6.84 -2.27
C PHE A 26 5.35 -7.50 -3.63
N PRO A 27 5.39 -8.85 -3.77
CA PRO A 27 5.53 -9.48 -5.09
C PRO A 27 4.41 -9.11 -6.05
N ASP A 28 3.18 -9.02 -5.56
CA ASP A 28 1.98 -8.70 -6.35
C ASP A 28 1.89 -7.21 -6.64
N PHE A 29 2.40 -6.36 -5.73
CA PHE A 29 2.68 -4.96 -6.00
C PHE A 29 3.66 -4.81 -7.18
N LEU A 30 4.78 -5.52 -7.19
CA LEU A 30 5.71 -5.46 -8.32
C LEU A 30 5.06 -5.92 -9.63
N ARG A 31 4.25 -6.99 -9.61
CA ARG A 31 3.46 -7.44 -10.78
C ARG A 31 2.40 -6.43 -11.23
N PHE A 32 1.87 -5.66 -10.29
CA PHE A 32 0.91 -4.60 -10.58
C PHE A 32 1.60 -3.42 -11.27
N MET A 33 2.79 -3.04 -10.80
CA MET A 33 3.55 -1.92 -11.33
C MET A 33 4.30 -2.24 -12.63
N TYR A 34 4.70 -3.50 -12.84
CA TYR A 34 5.50 -3.94 -13.98
C TYR A 34 4.86 -5.15 -14.66
N PRO A 35 4.40 -5.02 -15.93
CA PRO A 35 3.82 -6.14 -16.67
C PRO A 35 4.77 -7.34 -16.84
N ASP A 36 6.08 -7.11 -16.83
CA ASP A 36 7.14 -8.10 -16.98
C ASP A 36 7.83 -8.46 -15.65
N ALA A 37 7.20 -8.17 -14.50
CA ALA A 37 7.79 -8.39 -13.18
C ALA A 37 8.35 -9.81 -12.99
N ASP A 38 7.63 -10.85 -13.42
CA ASP A 38 8.09 -12.24 -13.27
C ASP A 38 9.24 -12.61 -14.23
N ALA A 39 9.49 -11.83 -15.27
CA ALA A 39 10.67 -11.99 -16.13
C ALA A 39 11.87 -11.19 -15.59
N THR A 40 11.61 -10.11 -14.85
CA THR A 40 12.63 -9.17 -14.37
C THR A 40 13.12 -9.51 -12.96
N PHE A 41 12.22 -9.78 -12.01
CA PHE A 41 12.52 -10.03 -10.60
C PHE A 41 12.55 -11.53 -10.28
N ASP A 42 13.56 -11.98 -9.54
CA ASP A 42 13.64 -13.33 -8.99
C ASP A 42 12.88 -13.42 -7.66
N LEU A 43 11.55 -13.32 -7.76
CA LEU A 43 10.64 -13.38 -6.61
C LEU A 43 10.69 -14.74 -5.89
N GLY A 44 11.19 -15.79 -6.54
CA GLY A 44 11.37 -17.12 -5.94
C GLY A 44 12.49 -17.20 -4.91
N ARG A 45 13.48 -16.29 -4.97
CA ARG A 45 14.54 -16.16 -3.95
C ARG A 45 14.07 -15.47 -2.66
N GLY A 46 12.85 -14.96 -2.65
CA GLY A 46 12.31 -14.15 -1.56
C GLY A 46 12.78 -12.70 -1.58
N LEU A 47 12.15 -11.90 -0.73
CA LEU A 47 12.41 -10.47 -0.58
C LEU A 47 13.09 -10.21 0.77
N THR A 48 13.92 -9.17 0.85
CA THR A 48 14.50 -8.72 2.14
C THR A 48 14.05 -7.30 2.42
N PHE A 49 13.17 -7.12 3.40
CA PHE A 49 12.73 -5.81 3.88
C PHE A 49 13.80 -5.19 4.78
N MET A 50 14.13 -3.92 4.54
CA MET A 50 15.27 -3.21 5.12
C MET A 50 14.80 -1.99 5.94
N ASP A 51 13.85 -2.21 6.86
CA ASP A 51 13.23 -1.15 7.67
C ASP A 51 14.22 -0.38 8.55
N LYS A 52 15.20 -1.10 9.13
CA LYS A 52 16.20 -0.50 10.03
C LYS A 52 17.17 0.37 9.24
N GLU A 53 17.61 -0.14 8.10
CA GLU A 53 18.48 0.56 7.16
C GLU A 53 17.81 1.82 6.60
N LEU A 54 16.52 1.74 6.30
CA LEU A 54 15.73 2.88 5.85
C LEU A 54 15.67 3.98 6.93
N LEU A 55 15.50 3.60 8.20
CA LEU A 55 15.55 4.54 9.33
C LEU A 55 16.90 5.26 9.44
N GLU A 56 18.02 4.56 9.23
CA GLU A 56 19.36 5.15 9.25
C GLU A 56 19.56 6.17 8.12
N ILE A 57 18.95 5.92 6.96
CA ILE A 57 19.03 6.79 5.78
C ILE A 57 18.13 8.02 5.90
N ILE A 58 17.06 7.92 6.70
CA ILE A 58 16.04 8.97 6.88
C ILE A 58 16.03 9.43 8.35
N PRO A 59 17.09 10.13 8.82
CA PRO A 59 17.21 10.55 10.22
C PRO A 59 16.21 11.64 10.65
N TYR A 60 15.37 12.16 9.74
CA TYR A 60 14.35 13.18 10.05
C TYR A 60 12.91 12.69 9.86
N ARG A 61 12.68 11.37 9.94
CA ARG A 61 11.35 10.72 9.81
C ARG A 61 10.25 11.40 10.65
N GLU A 62 10.63 12.04 11.76
CA GLU A 62 9.72 12.65 12.74
C GLU A 62 9.32 14.12 12.47
N ARG A 63 9.92 14.83 11.50
CA ARG A 63 9.74 16.29 11.37
C ARG A 63 8.52 16.73 10.55
N LYS A 64 7.97 15.90 9.67
CA LYS A 64 6.74 16.20 8.92
C LYS A 64 5.58 15.36 9.44
N LYS A 65 4.88 15.84 10.47
CA LYS A 65 3.62 15.24 10.93
C LYS A 65 2.54 15.37 9.84
N GLY A 66 1.96 14.25 9.42
CA GLY A 66 0.58 14.18 8.92
C GLY A 66 0.33 14.14 7.40
N LYS A 67 1.30 13.80 6.55
CA LYS A 67 1.08 13.69 5.09
C LYS A 67 1.59 12.38 4.46
N ARG A 68 2.75 11.94 4.92
CA ARG A 68 3.40 10.69 4.56
C ARG A 68 2.74 9.50 5.25
N VAL A 69 2.47 8.43 4.49
CA VAL A 69 1.72 7.24 4.95
C VAL A 69 2.68 6.12 5.33
N ALA A 70 3.55 5.69 4.41
CA ALA A 70 4.53 4.63 4.69
C ALA A 70 5.69 4.67 3.70
N ASP A 71 6.85 4.14 4.12
CA ASP A 71 7.95 3.85 3.19
C ASP A 71 8.34 2.40 3.36
N LEU A 72 8.79 1.81 2.26
CA LEU A 72 9.31 0.47 2.18
C LEU A 72 10.62 0.49 1.44
N LEU A 73 11.61 -0.21 1.99
CA LEU A 73 12.86 -0.48 1.31
C LEU A 73 13.04 -1.98 1.20
N VAL A 74 13.12 -2.49 -0.01
CA VAL A 74 13.15 -3.93 -0.27
C VAL A 74 14.32 -4.26 -1.16
N LYS A 75 15.16 -5.19 -0.73
CA LYS A 75 16.17 -5.81 -1.59
C LYS A 75 15.52 -6.94 -2.38
N VAL A 76 15.70 -6.90 -3.71
CA VAL A 76 15.11 -7.84 -4.67
C VAL A 76 16.18 -8.32 -5.65
N TYR A 77 16.24 -9.62 -5.94
CA TYR A 77 17.14 -10.19 -6.94
C TYR A 77 16.56 -10.07 -8.34
N LEU A 78 17.41 -9.93 -9.36
CA LEU A 78 17.01 -9.94 -10.77
C LEU A 78 17.17 -11.33 -11.40
N LYS A 79 16.40 -11.62 -12.45
CA LYS A 79 16.50 -12.86 -13.25
C LYS A 79 17.48 -12.78 -14.42
N ASP A 80 18.27 -11.70 -14.53
CA ASP A 80 19.18 -11.43 -15.66
C ASP A 80 20.44 -12.33 -15.70
N GLY A 81 20.47 -13.41 -14.90
CA GLY A 81 21.59 -14.37 -14.84
C GLY A 81 22.79 -13.89 -14.02
N SER A 82 22.74 -12.69 -13.46
CA SER A 82 23.77 -12.20 -12.54
C SER A 82 23.34 -12.33 -11.08
N GLU A 83 24.28 -12.37 -10.13
CA GLU A 83 23.95 -12.26 -8.69
C GLU A 83 23.50 -10.85 -8.27
N LYS A 84 23.11 -10.00 -9.24
CA LYS A 84 22.72 -8.63 -8.96
C LYS A 84 21.37 -8.60 -8.27
N TRP A 85 21.37 -7.92 -7.14
CA TRP A 85 20.18 -7.43 -6.48
C TRP A 85 20.12 -5.92 -6.64
N ILE A 86 18.91 -5.40 -6.57
CA ILE A 86 18.64 -3.97 -6.52
C ILE A 86 17.93 -3.65 -5.20
N LEU A 87 17.85 -2.36 -4.90
CA LEU A 87 16.92 -1.85 -3.90
C LEU A 87 15.68 -1.33 -4.61
N VAL A 88 14.50 -1.60 -4.04
CA VAL A 88 13.24 -0.97 -4.42
C VAL A 88 12.83 -0.09 -3.25
N ASN A 89 12.87 1.22 -3.46
CA ASN A 89 12.43 2.23 -2.50
C ASN A 89 11.01 2.68 -2.88
N THR A 90 10.03 2.30 -2.08
CA THR A 90 8.62 2.65 -2.29
C THR A 90 8.17 3.69 -1.26
N GLU A 91 7.66 4.82 -1.72
CA GLU A 91 7.10 5.89 -0.90
C GLU A 91 5.58 5.96 -1.10
N ILE A 92 4.81 5.84 -0.01
CA ILE A 92 3.35 5.97 -0.02
C ILE A 92 2.97 7.33 0.58
N GLU A 93 2.28 8.16 -0.22
CA GLU A 93 1.94 9.54 0.14
C GLU A 93 0.44 9.80 -0.03
N GLY A 94 -0.24 10.14 1.06
CA GLY A 94 -1.67 10.44 1.07
C GLY A 94 -2.00 11.93 1.02
N GLY A 95 -0.99 12.79 1.15
CA GLY A 95 -1.15 14.24 1.24
C GLY A 95 -0.48 15.01 0.11
N HIS A 96 -0.57 16.33 0.19
CA HIS A 96 0.16 17.24 -0.70
C HIS A 96 1.44 17.73 -0.01
N ASP A 97 2.60 17.23 -0.43
CA ASP A 97 3.92 17.73 -0.03
C ASP A 97 4.63 18.39 -1.22
N SER A 98 4.81 19.71 -1.18
CA SER A 98 5.47 20.47 -2.23
C SER A 98 6.93 20.08 -2.44
N ASP A 99 7.57 19.50 -1.41
CA ASP A 99 8.96 19.05 -1.48
C ASP A 99 9.09 17.55 -1.78
N PHE A 100 8.00 16.88 -2.16
CA PHE A 100 7.96 15.42 -2.33
C PHE A 100 9.06 14.90 -3.27
N SER A 101 9.13 15.44 -4.50
CA SER A 101 10.15 15.07 -5.49
C SER A 101 11.58 15.27 -4.98
N HIS A 102 11.83 16.36 -4.24
CA HIS A 102 13.15 16.61 -3.64
C HIS A 102 13.46 15.58 -2.54
N ARG A 103 12.48 15.26 -1.67
CA ARG A 103 12.61 14.31 -0.57
C ARG A 103 12.94 12.92 -1.08
N ILE A 104 12.19 12.42 -2.07
CA ILE A 104 12.40 11.09 -2.62
C ILE A 104 13.72 11.00 -3.41
N PHE A 105 14.14 12.08 -4.09
CA PHE A 105 15.49 12.18 -4.66
C PHE A 105 16.60 12.07 -3.59
N GLN A 106 16.43 12.73 -2.44
CA GLN A 106 17.41 12.63 -1.34
C GLN A 106 17.52 11.18 -0.82
N TYR A 107 16.40 10.45 -0.74
CA TYR A 107 16.40 9.06 -0.30
C TYR A 107 17.13 8.17 -1.31
N PHE A 108 16.77 8.30 -2.60
CA PHE A 108 17.45 7.62 -3.70
C PHE A 108 18.97 7.84 -3.66
N TYR A 109 19.41 9.10 -3.56
CA TYR A 109 20.84 9.43 -3.54
C TYR A 109 21.57 8.79 -2.35
N ARG A 110 20.98 8.82 -1.15
CA ARG A 110 21.59 8.23 0.05
C ARG A 110 21.65 6.71 -0.01
N LEU A 111 20.62 6.08 -0.55
CA LEU A 111 20.61 4.63 -0.80
C LEU A 111 21.70 4.24 -1.78
N LEU A 112 21.80 4.97 -2.89
CA LEU A 112 22.82 4.74 -3.92
C LEU A 112 24.23 4.92 -3.37
N ASP A 113 24.49 5.99 -2.60
CA ASP A 113 25.80 6.25 -1.99
C ASP A 113 26.20 5.19 -0.97
N ARG A 114 25.27 4.77 -0.10
CA ARG A 114 25.51 3.79 0.97
C ARG A 114 25.72 2.37 0.44
N TYR A 115 24.84 1.91 -0.46
CA TYR A 115 24.83 0.51 -0.90
C TYR A 115 25.53 0.27 -2.22
N ARG A 116 25.68 1.29 -3.06
CA ARG A 116 26.35 1.21 -4.38
C ARG A 116 25.76 0.12 -5.28
N VAL A 117 24.45 -0.07 -5.19
CA VAL A 117 23.67 -0.91 -6.10
C VAL A 117 22.60 -0.06 -6.79
N PRO A 118 22.04 -0.51 -7.93
CA PRO A 118 20.89 0.16 -8.53
C PRO A 118 19.72 0.26 -7.55
N VAL A 119 19.01 1.39 -7.61
CA VAL A 119 17.84 1.67 -6.77
C VAL A 119 16.67 2.03 -7.69
N GLU A 120 15.66 1.19 -7.69
CA GLU A 120 14.35 1.50 -8.28
C GLU A 120 13.54 2.32 -7.27
N THR A 121 12.86 3.36 -7.74
CA THR A 121 12.09 4.25 -6.86
C THR A 121 10.65 4.32 -7.36
N ILE A 122 9.71 4.01 -6.45
CA ILE A 122 8.29 3.97 -6.77
C ILE A 122 7.54 4.88 -5.79
N ALA A 123 6.74 5.81 -6.32
CA ALA A 123 5.84 6.64 -5.55
C ALA A 123 4.40 6.16 -5.75
N VAL A 124 3.69 5.92 -4.65
CA VAL A 124 2.26 5.54 -4.66
C VAL A 124 1.45 6.64 -3.97
N PHE A 125 0.62 7.32 -4.75
CA PHE A 125 -0.21 8.44 -4.31
C PHE A 125 -1.61 7.95 -3.94
N THR A 126 -1.93 7.99 -2.64
CA THR A 126 -3.17 7.42 -2.07
C THR A 126 -4.17 8.47 -1.61
N GLY A 127 -3.92 9.75 -1.92
CA GLY A 127 -4.81 10.86 -1.61
C GLY A 127 -5.95 10.99 -2.62
N GLY A 128 -6.78 12.02 -2.44
CA GLY A 128 -7.93 12.28 -3.31
C GLY A 128 -7.55 12.51 -4.78
N ARG A 129 -8.54 12.46 -5.68
CA ARG A 129 -8.35 12.64 -7.14
C ARG A 129 -7.61 13.92 -7.54
N SER A 130 -7.68 14.97 -6.73
CA SER A 130 -7.00 16.25 -6.97
C SER A 130 -5.57 16.31 -6.38
N GLN A 131 -5.07 15.22 -5.79
CA GLN A 131 -3.69 15.15 -5.29
C GLN A 131 -2.72 15.32 -6.48
N PRO A 132 -1.79 16.29 -6.43
CA PRO A 132 -0.75 16.39 -7.44
C PRO A 132 0.16 15.17 -7.36
N CYS A 133 0.35 14.52 -8.51
CA CYS A 133 1.30 13.43 -8.67
C CYS A 133 2.48 13.92 -9.52
N THR A 134 3.67 13.52 -9.13
CA THR A 134 4.92 13.85 -9.83
C THR A 134 5.68 12.56 -10.11
N ASP A 135 6.47 12.54 -11.17
CA ASP A 135 7.29 11.41 -11.61
C ASP A 135 8.77 11.81 -11.77
N GLU A 136 9.11 13.07 -11.48
CA GLU A 136 10.47 13.57 -11.57
C GLU A 136 10.84 14.61 -10.51
N TYR A 137 12.14 14.71 -10.26
CA TYR A 137 12.82 15.84 -9.65
C TYR A 137 13.85 16.37 -10.64
N HIS A 138 13.81 17.68 -10.90
CA HIS A 138 14.79 18.32 -11.77
C HIS A 138 15.33 19.60 -11.16
N PHE A 139 16.59 19.90 -11.44
CA PHE A 139 17.15 21.24 -11.26
C PHE A 139 18.18 21.54 -12.35
N ALA A 140 18.37 22.83 -12.63
CA ALA A 140 19.43 23.31 -13.50
C ALA A 140 19.96 24.65 -12.98
N VAL A 141 21.28 24.75 -12.79
CA VAL A 141 21.97 25.95 -12.34
C VAL A 141 23.29 26.09 -13.12
N PHE A 142 23.43 27.16 -13.90
CA PHE A 142 24.54 27.39 -14.84
C PHE A 142 24.77 26.21 -15.80
N ARG A 143 25.79 25.38 -15.53
CA ARG A 143 26.15 24.17 -16.32
C ARG A 143 25.79 22.87 -15.60
N THR A 144 25.32 22.95 -14.36
CA THR A 144 24.97 21.77 -13.56
C THR A 144 23.49 21.52 -13.72
N SER A 145 23.13 20.31 -14.12
CA SER A 145 21.73 19.87 -14.15
C SER A 145 21.62 18.44 -13.66
N LEU A 146 20.46 18.12 -13.12
CA LEU A 146 20.08 16.78 -12.72
C LEU A 146 18.62 16.59 -13.11
N ARG A 147 18.33 15.42 -13.69
CA ARG A 147 16.97 14.91 -13.85
C ARG A 147 16.92 13.52 -13.22
N PHE A 148 16.10 13.38 -12.20
CA PHE A 148 15.82 12.11 -11.54
C PHE A 148 14.37 11.74 -11.83
N GLN A 149 14.15 10.60 -12.47
CA GLN A 149 12.83 10.09 -12.82
C GLN A 149 12.56 8.83 -12.00
N TYR A 150 11.30 8.63 -11.63
CA TYR A 150 10.87 7.51 -10.82
C TYR A 150 9.47 7.06 -11.25
N LEU A 151 9.12 5.81 -10.95
CA LEU A 151 7.78 5.32 -11.24
C LEU A 151 6.78 5.99 -10.30
N SER A 152 5.69 6.50 -10.87
CA SER A 152 4.63 7.20 -10.15
C SER A 152 3.30 6.53 -10.46
N TYR A 153 2.54 6.20 -9.42
CA TYR A 153 1.23 5.58 -9.54
C TYR A 153 0.24 6.26 -8.61
N GLN A 154 -0.89 6.73 -9.16
CA GLN A 154 -2.00 7.24 -8.38
C GLN A 154 -3.06 6.16 -8.25
N ILE A 155 -3.63 5.97 -7.05
CA ILE A 155 -4.66 4.94 -6.83
C ILE A 155 -5.92 5.13 -7.69
N PHE A 156 -6.08 6.27 -8.36
CA PHE A 156 -7.19 6.58 -9.27
C PHE A 156 -6.81 6.49 -10.76
N ASP A 157 -5.61 6.00 -11.09
CA ASP A 157 -5.20 5.71 -12.47
C ASP A 157 -6.03 4.57 -13.10
N HIS A 158 -6.69 3.78 -12.26
CA HIS A 158 -7.68 2.78 -12.65
C HIS A 158 -9.03 3.05 -11.99
N ASP A 159 -10.12 2.80 -12.71
CA ASP A 159 -11.44 2.82 -12.13
C ASP A 159 -11.78 1.53 -11.36
N GLU A 160 -12.91 1.54 -10.66
CA GLU A 160 -13.34 0.39 -9.85
C GLU A 160 -13.57 -0.87 -10.69
N SER A 161 -14.13 -0.73 -11.90
CA SER A 161 -14.39 -1.89 -12.77
C SER A 161 -13.09 -2.51 -13.26
N GLU A 162 -12.13 -1.69 -13.67
CA GLU A 162 -10.79 -2.14 -14.07
C GLU A 162 -10.10 -2.89 -12.92
N LEU A 163 -10.10 -2.31 -11.70
CA LEU A 163 -9.47 -2.93 -10.54
C LEU A 163 -10.14 -4.25 -10.12
N LEU A 164 -11.46 -4.36 -10.27
CA LEU A 164 -12.18 -5.59 -9.95
C LEU A 164 -11.93 -6.72 -10.95
N ASP A 165 -11.67 -6.38 -12.22
CA ASP A 165 -11.39 -7.33 -13.29
C ASP A 165 -9.90 -7.74 -13.35
N MET A 166 -9.01 -6.99 -12.68
CA MET A 166 -7.60 -7.31 -12.60
C MET A 166 -7.33 -8.59 -11.80
N ASP A 167 -6.55 -9.47 -12.41
CA ASP A 167 -6.12 -10.73 -11.82
C ASP A 167 -4.92 -10.56 -10.86
N ASN A 168 -5.05 -9.65 -9.89
CA ASN A 168 -3.97 -9.32 -8.96
C ASN A 168 -4.55 -8.82 -7.63
N ILE A 169 -4.19 -9.45 -6.51
CA ILE A 169 -4.70 -9.07 -5.18
C ILE A 169 -4.37 -7.62 -4.81
N PHE A 170 -3.29 -7.07 -5.37
CA PHE A 170 -2.91 -5.69 -5.14
C PHE A 170 -3.93 -4.71 -5.74
N ALA A 171 -4.65 -5.07 -6.81
CA ALA A 171 -5.74 -4.27 -7.33
C ALA A 171 -6.87 -4.09 -6.30
N TYR A 172 -7.16 -5.11 -5.50
CA TYR A 172 -8.12 -5.01 -4.39
C TYR A 172 -7.59 -4.14 -3.22
N ILE A 173 -6.27 -4.10 -3.01
CA ILE A 173 -5.64 -3.16 -2.05
C ILE A 173 -5.83 -1.72 -2.55
N VAL A 174 -5.55 -1.45 -3.83
CA VAL A 174 -5.77 -0.13 -4.46
C VAL A 174 -7.23 0.28 -4.34
N LEU A 175 -8.16 -0.63 -4.65
CA LEU A 175 -9.60 -0.36 -4.53
C LEU A 175 -9.99 -0.07 -3.08
N ALA A 176 -9.44 -0.80 -2.11
CA ALA A 176 -9.66 -0.49 -0.69
C ALA A 176 -9.12 0.92 -0.33
N CYS A 177 -7.98 1.35 -0.88
CA CYS A 177 -7.49 2.72 -0.73
C CYS A 177 -8.45 3.76 -1.32
N GLN A 178 -9.02 3.49 -2.50
CA GLN A 178 -10.04 4.37 -3.09
C GLN A 178 -11.25 4.51 -2.14
N LYS A 179 -11.77 3.39 -1.62
CA LYS A 179 -12.96 3.38 -0.74
C LYS A 179 -12.69 3.98 0.63
N ALA A 180 -11.46 3.86 1.14
CA ALA A 180 -11.07 4.51 2.38
C ALA A 180 -11.18 6.05 2.30
N LEU A 181 -11.05 6.64 1.11
CA LEU A 181 -11.25 8.08 0.91
C LEU A 181 -12.73 8.49 0.93
N ASP A 182 -13.65 7.54 0.80
CA ASP A 182 -15.10 7.76 0.89
C ASP A 182 -15.62 7.59 2.33
N GLU A 183 -14.76 7.17 3.28
CA GLU A 183 -15.09 7.11 4.70
C GLU A 183 -15.63 8.47 5.19
N ASP A 184 -16.72 8.43 5.96
CA ASP A 184 -17.47 9.59 6.45
C ASP A 184 -18.06 10.52 5.35
N LYS A 185 -17.95 10.17 4.05
CA LYS A 185 -18.61 10.86 2.92
C LYS A 185 -19.84 10.12 2.39
N VAL A 186 -19.87 8.80 2.55
CA VAL A 186 -20.99 7.93 2.19
C VAL A 186 -21.61 7.27 3.44
N PRO A 187 -22.86 6.81 3.40
CA PRO A 187 -23.46 6.03 4.48
C PRO A 187 -22.64 4.76 4.80
N GLU A 188 -22.59 4.36 6.07
CA GLU A 188 -21.85 3.15 6.48
C GLU A 188 -22.32 1.88 5.75
N GLN A 189 -23.61 1.82 5.40
CA GLN A 189 -24.19 0.72 4.62
C GLN A 189 -23.60 0.64 3.20
N GLU A 190 -23.41 1.79 2.54
CA GLU A 190 -22.82 1.85 1.20
C GLU A 190 -21.35 1.41 1.25
N LEU A 191 -20.58 1.90 2.24
CA LEU A 191 -19.20 1.45 2.46
C LEU A 191 -19.13 -0.06 2.78
N ALA A 192 -20.11 -0.60 3.50
CA ALA A 192 -20.22 -2.04 3.79
C ALA A 192 -20.44 -2.88 2.54
N GLU A 193 -21.29 -2.39 1.62
CA GLU A 193 -21.54 -3.04 0.34
C GLU A 193 -20.27 -3.03 -0.52
N GLN A 194 -19.56 -1.90 -0.60
CA GLN A 194 -18.27 -1.82 -1.29
C GLN A 194 -17.24 -2.79 -0.70
N ARG A 195 -17.13 -2.83 0.64
CA ARG A 195 -16.26 -3.79 1.35
C ARG A 195 -16.62 -5.24 1.01
N SER A 196 -17.90 -5.56 0.94
CA SER A 196 -18.40 -6.89 0.61
C SER A 196 -18.14 -7.26 -0.84
N THR A 197 -18.23 -6.31 -1.77
CA THR A 197 -17.88 -6.49 -3.19
C THR A 197 -16.42 -6.87 -3.35
N ILE A 198 -15.50 -6.14 -2.72
CA ILE A 198 -14.06 -6.46 -2.75
C ILE A 198 -13.80 -7.87 -2.22
N ALA A 199 -14.37 -8.19 -1.05
CA ALA A 199 -14.22 -9.51 -0.44
C ALA A 199 -14.76 -10.64 -1.33
N ARG A 200 -15.93 -10.45 -1.95
CA ARG A 200 -16.54 -11.42 -2.85
C ARG A 200 -15.64 -11.69 -4.05
N ARG A 201 -15.19 -10.62 -4.72
CA ARG A 201 -14.36 -10.72 -5.92
C ARG A 201 -13.06 -11.43 -5.64
N LEU A 202 -12.38 -11.11 -4.52
CA LEU A 202 -11.19 -11.83 -4.08
C LEU A 202 -11.44 -13.34 -3.95
N ILE A 203 -12.53 -13.74 -3.30
CA ILE A 203 -12.86 -15.15 -3.06
C ILE A 203 -13.21 -15.87 -4.37
N GLU A 204 -13.97 -15.22 -5.25
CA GLU A 204 -14.36 -15.75 -6.57
C GLU A 204 -13.16 -16.05 -7.48
N THR A 205 -12.01 -15.36 -7.30
CA THR A 205 -10.81 -15.65 -8.08
C THR A 205 -10.32 -17.09 -7.95
N ASN A 206 -10.56 -17.73 -6.79
CA ASN A 206 -10.07 -19.07 -6.44
C ASN A 206 -8.54 -19.27 -6.63
N LYS A 207 -7.75 -18.19 -6.62
CA LYS A 207 -6.30 -18.22 -6.89
C LYS A 207 -5.43 -18.21 -5.64
N TYR A 208 -5.95 -17.65 -4.56
CA TYR A 208 -5.18 -17.42 -3.34
C TYR A 208 -5.46 -18.50 -2.30
N SER A 209 -4.44 -18.82 -1.50
CA SER A 209 -4.61 -19.73 -0.36
C SER A 209 -5.58 -19.15 0.67
N LYS A 210 -6.17 -20.01 1.49
CA LYS A 210 -7.08 -19.59 2.56
C LYS A 210 -6.44 -18.58 3.51
N ASP A 211 -5.20 -18.82 3.93
CA ASP A 211 -4.46 -17.93 4.82
C ASP A 211 -4.22 -16.55 4.20
N ARG A 212 -4.01 -16.51 2.89
CA ARG A 212 -3.81 -15.26 2.15
C ARG A 212 -5.10 -14.46 2.01
N ILE A 213 -6.21 -15.15 1.69
CA ILE A 213 -7.54 -14.54 1.69
C ILE A 213 -7.87 -14.03 3.10
N MET A 214 -7.56 -14.82 4.14
CA MET A 214 -7.76 -14.43 5.53
C MET A 214 -7.03 -13.15 5.91
N SER A 215 -5.72 -13.09 5.64
CA SER A 215 -4.91 -11.91 5.95
C SER A 215 -5.50 -10.66 5.26
N PHE A 216 -5.86 -10.79 3.98
CA PHE A 216 -6.49 -9.69 3.24
C PHE A 216 -7.83 -9.27 3.83
N LEU A 217 -8.71 -10.21 4.22
CA LEU A 217 -10.02 -9.88 4.78
C LEU A 217 -9.92 -9.21 6.16
N VAL A 218 -8.95 -9.63 6.98
CA VAL A 218 -8.64 -8.97 8.26
C VAL A 218 -8.12 -7.56 8.02
N PHE A 219 -7.23 -7.37 7.04
CA PHE A 219 -6.82 -6.04 6.58
C PHE A 219 -8.04 -5.23 6.14
N LEU A 220 -8.85 -5.73 5.23
CA LEU A 220 -9.98 -5.02 4.62
C LEU A 220 -11.00 -4.57 5.68
N LYS A 221 -11.38 -5.46 6.60
CA LYS A 221 -12.26 -5.14 7.75
C LYS A 221 -11.64 -4.10 8.67
N SER A 222 -10.33 -4.20 8.90
CA SER A 222 -9.61 -3.28 9.77
C SER A 222 -9.36 -1.94 9.09
N PHE A 223 -9.23 -1.89 7.76
CA PHE A 223 -8.88 -0.74 6.94
C PHE A 223 -10.12 0.09 6.60
N LEU A 224 -11.18 -0.53 6.06
CA LEU A 224 -12.49 0.09 5.83
C LEU A 224 -13.34 -0.01 7.09
N PHE A 225 -13.24 1.00 7.94
CA PHE A 225 -13.81 0.96 9.28
C PHE A 225 -15.28 1.36 9.30
N ILE A 226 -16.10 0.45 9.81
CA ILE A 226 -17.54 0.63 9.98
C ILE A 226 -17.82 0.63 11.49
N ARG A 227 -18.58 1.62 11.99
CA ARG A 227 -18.86 1.74 13.43
C ARG A 227 -19.99 0.82 13.86
N ASP A 228 -20.98 0.64 12.99
CA ASP A 228 -22.11 -0.22 13.26
C ASP A 228 -21.69 -1.67 13.52
N LYS A 229 -22.07 -2.19 14.69
CA LYS A 229 -21.70 -3.55 15.12
C LYS A 229 -22.49 -4.62 14.38
N GLU A 230 -23.73 -4.34 14.02
CA GLU A 230 -24.58 -5.26 13.27
C GLU A 230 -24.03 -5.43 11.84
N ILE A 231 -23.68 -4.33 11.17
CA ILE A 231 -23.05 -4.37 9.84
C ILE A 231 -21.75 -5.17 9.87
N ASN A 232 -20.90 -4.97 10.89
CA ASN A 232 -19.67 -5.75 11.03
C ASN A 232 -19.93 -7.23 11.31
N SER A 233 -20.93 -7.55 12.13
CA SER A 233 -21.31 -8.95 12.43
C SER A 233 -21.87 -9.64 11.18
N ASN A 234 -22.67 -8.94 10.38
CA ASN A 234 -23.19 -9.43 9.11
C ASN A 234 -22.06 -9.72 8.11
N PHE A 235 -21.03 -8.88 8.08
CA PHE A 235 -19.84 -9.13 7.27
C PHE A 235 -19.09 -10.39 7.73
N ASP A 236 -18.89 -10.56 9.04
CA ASP A 236 -18.21 -11.76 9.58
C ASP A 236 -18.99 -13.04 9.25
N GLN A 237 -20.31 -13.03 9.41
CA GLN A 237 -21.18 -14.14 9.03
C GLN A 237 -21.14 -14.42 7.53
N TYR A 238 -21.18 -13.39 6.70
CA TYR A 238 -21.06 -13.52 5.25
C TYR A 238 -19.75 -14.22 4.88
N ILE A 239 -18.61 -13.74 5.40
CA ILE A 239 -17.30 -14.36 5.14
C ILE A 239 -17.30 -15.82 5.61
N TYR A 240 -17.81 -16.12 6.80
CA TYR A 240 -17.93 -17.48 7.29
C TYR A 240 -18.72 -18.37 6.31
N GLN A 241 -19.85 -17.88 5.79
CA GLN A 241 -20.68 -18.63 4.85
C GLN A 241 -19.99 -18.85 3.50
N VAL A 242 -19.44 -17.81 2.88
CA VAL A 242 -18.84 -17.92 1.52
C VAL A 242 -17.53 -18.72 1.51
N THR A 243 -16.94 -18.95 2.68
CA THR A 243 -15.74 -19.77 2.86
C THR A 243 -16.07 -21.18 3.35
N GLY A 244 -17.35 -21.55 3.42
CA GLY A 244 -17.81 -22.87 3.87
C GLY A 244 -17.51 -23.15 5.35
N GLY A 245 -17.54 -22.11 6.18
CA GLY A 245 -17.22 -22.16 7.60
C GLY A 245 -15.74 -22.32 7.92
N THR A 246 -14.86 -22.15 6.93
CA THR A 246 -13.42 -22.36 7.11
C THR A 246 -12.66 -21.09 7.48
N ILE A 247 -13.32 -19.94 7.41
CA ILE A 247 -12.81 -18.65 7.85
C ILE A 247 -13.74 -18.09 8.91
N GLU A 248 -13.17 -17.81 10.08
CA GLU A 248 -13.85 -17.07 11.15
C GLU A 248 -13.02 -15.81 11.48
N LEU A 249 -13.64 -14.64 11.33
CA LEU A 249 -12.99 -13.35 11.61
C LEU A 249 -13.15 -12.91 13.08
N SER A 250 -13.86 -13.70 13.90
CA SER A 250 -14.09 -13.45 15.32
C SER A 250 -12.92 -13.96 16.19
N ILE A 251 -12.36 -13.05 16.98
CA ILE A 251 -11.41 -13.24 18.10
C ILE A 251 -9.96 -13.53 17.69
N GLN A 252 -9.22 -12.47 17.35
CA GLN A 252 -7.88 -12.30 17.92
C GLN A 252 -7.81 -10.94 18.63
N PRO A 253 -7.45 -10.89 19.92
CA PRO A 253 -6.90 -9.66 20.46
C PRO A 253 -5.63 -9.39 19.67
N LEU A 254 -5.53 -8.21 19.07
CA LEU A 254 -4.27 -7.72 18.50
C LEU A 254 -3.19 -7.92 19.57
N PHE A 255 -2.30 -8.88 19.35
CA PHE A 255 -1.12 -9.07 20.17
C PHE A 255 -0.25 -7.83 20.00
N TYR A 256 -0.29 -6.95 20.99
CA TYR A 256 0.79 -6.01 21.26
C TYR A 256 1.81 -6.73 22.14
N ASN A 257 3.02 -6.91 21.61
CA ASN A 257 4.26 -6.92 22.38
C ASN A 257 5.24 -5.97 21.69
#